data_AF-A0A4U2C8N5-F1
#
_entry.id   AF-A0A4U2C8N5-F1
#
_cell.length_a   1.000
_cell.length_b   1.000
_cell.length_c   1.000
_cell.angle_alpha   90.00
_cell.angle_beta   90.00
_cell.angle_gamma   90.00
#
_symmetry.space_group_name_H-M   'P 1'
#
loop_
_entity.id
_entity.type
_entity.pdbx_description
1 polymer ?
#
loop_
_entity_poly.entity_id
_entity_poly.type
_entity_poly.pdbx_seq_one_letter_code
_entity_poly.pdbx_strand_id
1 'polypeptide(L)'
;MSVSLFYYSAPTKISKASSSDRMRCNVYDWIQTMKTYFVTRHPATIDLIKSFNIDIHHWLTHVESIDMFEPGDTVLGTLPIHLVVELTEKNVNYYHFSLDIPSYLRGRELSYLQLIECSPRLEKYEVLRSDCIFLNRK
;
A
#
# COMPACT_ATOMS: atom_id res chain seq x y z
N MET A 1 8.99 -17.73 -25.77
CA MET A 1 8.87 -17.15 -24.42
C MET A 1 8.43 -15.71 -24.62
N SER A 2 7.13 -15.43 -24.52
CA SER A 2 6.53 -14.14 -24.89
C SER A 2 5.94 -13.51 -23.64
N VAL A 3 6.47 -12.36 -23.26
CA VAL A 3 5.97 -11.53 -22.16
C VAL A 3 4.82 -10.71 -22.72
N SER A 4 3.61 -11.00 -22.27
CA SER A 4 2.41 -10.28 -22.68
C SER A 4 2.41 -8.91 -21.99
N LEU A 5 2.82 -7.86 -22.72
CA LEU A 5 2.55 -6.47 -22.35
C LEU A 5 1.04 -6.25 -22.41
N PHE A 6 0.39 -6.12 -21.26
CA PHE A 6 -0.95 -5.52 -21.19
C PHE A 6 -0.81 -4.01 -21.36
N TYR A 7 -0.79 -3.57 -22.62
CA TYR A 7 -1.03 -2.18 -22.99
C TYR A 7 -2.50 -1.86 -22.72
N TYR A 8 -2.79 -1.12 -21.66
CA TYR A 8 -4.13 -0.57 -21.44
C TYR A 8 -4.29 0.68 -22.32
N SER A 9 -4.85 0.50 -23.52
CA SER A 9 -5.19 1.60 -24.43
C SER A 9 -6.26 2.50 -23.81
N ALA A 10 -5.92 3.77 -23.57
CA ALA A 10 -6.89 4.80 -23.20
C ALA A 10 -7.85 5.09 -24.38
N PRO A 11 -9.18 5.11 -24.19
CA PRO A 11 -10.09 5.46 -25.26
C PRO A 11 -10.03 6.96 -25.57
N THR A 12 -9.74 7.25 -26.83
CA THR A 12 -9.73 8.57 -27.45
C THR A 12 -11.14 9.17 -27.55
N LYS A 13 -11.28 10.40 -27.04
CA LYS A 13 -12.26 11.47 -27.38
C LYS A 13 -13.70 11.04 -27.70
N ILE A 14 -14.62 11.39 -26.80
CA ILE A 14 -16.04 11.61 -27.15
C ILE A 14 -16.39 13.08 -26.91
N SER A 15 -17.00 13.64 -27.95
CA SER A 15 -17.39 15.02 -28.19
C SER A 15 -18.43 15.59 -27.21
N LYS A 16 -18.40 16.92 -27.11
CA LYS A 16 -19.37 17.81 -26.43
C LYS A 16 -20.82 17.30 -26.49
N ALA A 17 -21.47 17.22 -25.33
CA ALA A 17 -22.93 17.18 -25.21
C ALA A 17 -23.37 18.26 -24.20
N SER A 18 -24.44 18.95 -24.58
CA SER A 18 -25.04 20.13 -23.96
C SER A 18 -25.75 19.85 -22.64
N SER A 19 -25.94 20.94 -21.90
CA SER A 19 -26.65 21.09 -20.62
C SER A 19 -27.96 20.29 -20.52
N SER A 20 -28.23 19.81 -19.29
CA SER A 20 -29.43 19.12 -18.79
C SER A 20 -29.54 17.61 -19.06
N ASP A 21 -28.79 16.79 -18.34
CA ASP A 21 -29.22 15.40 -18.09
C ASP A 21 -28.51 14.78 -16.86
N ARG A 22 -29.34 14.19 -16.00
CA ARG A 22 -29.10 13.10 -15.04
C ARG A 22 -27.68 12.86 -14.50
N MET A 23 -27.60 12.89 -13.17
CA MET A 23 -26.80 12.05 -12.27
C MET A 23 -26.04 10.91 -12.98
N ARG A 24 -24.91 11.22 -13.60
CA ARG A 24 -23.93 10.23 -14.04
C ARG A 24 -22.97 10.06 -12.88
N CYS A 25 -23.11 8.99 -12.12
CA CYS A 25 -22.01 8.47 -11.32
C CYS A 25 -20.88 8.18 -12.31
N ASN A 26 -19.94 9.12 -12.42
CA ASN A 26 -18.81 8.96 -13.30
C ASN A 26 -17.96 7.85 -12.71
N VAL A 27 -17.86 6.72 -13.40
CA VAL A 27 -17.04 5.59 -12.96
C VAL A 27 -15.56 6.02 -12.79
N TYR A 28 -15.18 7.16 -13.37
CA TYR A 28 -13.85 7.75 -13.21
C TYR A 28 -13.66 8.60 -11.95
N ASP A 29 -14.74 9.04 -11.26
CA ASP A 29 -14.61 9.83 -10.03
C ASP A 29 -14.13 8.99 -8.85
N TRP A 30 -14.53 7.70 -8.76
CA TRP A 30 -14.07 6.79 -7.71
C TRP A 30 -12.68 6.19 -7.97
N ILE A 31 -12.18 6.23 -9.20
CA ILE A 31 -10.80 5.82 -9.50
C ILE A 31 -9.80 6.89 -9.02
N GLN A 32 -10.23 8.16 -8.96
CA GLN A 32 -9.42 9.28 -8.46
C GLN A 32 -9.36 9.38 -6.93
N THR A 33 -10.12 8.56 -6.20
CA THR A 33 -10.11 8.59 -4.72
C THR A 33 -9.18 7.56 -4.09
N MET A 34 -8.67 6.58 -4.85
CA MET A 34 -7.75 5.58 -4.32
C MET A 34 -6.40 6.23 -3.98
N LYS A 35 -6.03 6.18 -2.71
CA LYS A 35 -4.79 6.76 -2.21
C LYS A 35 -3.78 5.68 -1.87
N THR A 36 -2.51 6.03 -2.09
CA THR A 36 -1.37 5.21 -1.69
C THR A 36 -0.73 5.82 -0.44
N TYR A 37 -0.70 5.03 0.63
CA TYR A 37 -0.11 5.39 1.91
C TYR A 37 1.16 4.58 2.13
N PHE A 38 2.24 5.23 2.55
CA PHE A 38 3.47 4.55 2.97
C PHE A 38 3.71 4.78 4.45
N VAL A 39 3.72 3.69 5.22
CA VAL A 39 3.90 3.71 6.67
C VAL A 39 5.32 3.34 7.03
N THR A 40 6.13 4.32 7.44
CA THR A 40 7.48 4.08 7.95
C THR A 40 7.94 5.20 8.87
N ARG A 41 8.79 4.83 9.84
CA ARG A 41 9.50 5.77 10.71
C ARG A 41 10.97 5.95 10.31
N HIS A 42 11.46 5.17 9.34
CA HIS A 42 12.87 5.11 8.99
C HIS A 42 13.17 6.03 7.80
N PRO A 43 14.00 7.08 7.99
CA PRO A 43 14.32 8.03 6.92
C PRO A 43 15.03 7.35 5.75
N ALA A 44 15.93 6.39 6.02
CA ALA A 44 16.62 5.64 4.98
C ALA A 44 15.66 4.84 4.06
N THR A 45 14.53 4.36 4.60
CA THR A 45 13.48 3.71 3.81
C THR A 45 12.71 4.72 2.95
N ILE A 46 12.47 5.93 3.45
CA ILE A 46 11.82 7.00 2.69
C ILE A 46 12.67 7.36 1.47
N ASP A 47 13.98 7.57 1.67
CA ASP A 47 14.90 7.91 0.58
C ASP A 47 15.00 6.79 -0.46
N LEU A 48 15.04 5.54 0.00
CA LEU A 48 14.98 4.37 -0.87
C LEU A 48 13.70 4.33 -1.69
N ILE A 49 12.55 4.52 -1.06
CA ILE A 49 11.27 4.43 -1.77
C ILE A 49 11.07 5.59 -2.74
N LYS A 50 11.54 6.80 -2.39
CA LYS A 50 11.58 7.94 -3.32
C LYS A 50 12.50 7.71 -4.52
N SER A 51 13.49 6.82 -4.40
CA SER A 51 14.33 6.43 -5.55
C SER A 51 13.58 5.52 -6.53
N PHE A 52 12.50 4.86 -6.08
CA PHE A 52 11.61 4.09 -6.94
C PHE A 52 10.49 4.97 -7.49
N ASN A 53 10.03 4.69 -8.71
CA ASN A 53 8.97 5.44 -9.38
C ASN A 53 7.57 4.98 -8.89
N ILE A 54 7.35 5.04 -7.58
CA ILE A 54 6.10 4.66 -6.90
C ILE A 54 5.39 5.95 -6.47
N ASP A 55 4.13 6.10 -6.86
CA ASP A 55 3.34 7.28 -6.49
C ASP A 55 2.75 7.12 -5.08
N ILE A 56 3.28 7.91 -4.13
CA ILE A 56 2.87 7.90 -2.73
C ILE A 56 2.20 9.22 -2.41
N HIS A 57 0.92 9.15 -2.11
CA HIS A 57 0.09 10.30 -1.78
C HIS A 57 0.32 10.76 -0.35
N HIS A 58 0.53 9.81 0.57
CA HIS A 58 0.64 10.10 2.00
C HIS A 58 1.75 9.30 2.66
N TRP A 59 2.61 9.98 3.40
CA TRP A 59 3.65 9.37 4.24
C TRP A 59 3.21 9.42 5.70
N LEU A 60 3.07 8.26 6.32
CA LEU A 60 2.64 8.12 7.71
C LEU A 60 3.78 7.53 8.55
N THR A 61 3.97 8.05 9.76
CA THR A 61 4.91 7.46 10.72
C THR A 61 4.31 6.25 11.43
N HIS A 62 2.99 6.26 11.63
CA HIS A 62 2.22 5.19 12.24
C HIS A 62 0.77 5.29 11.78
N VAL A 63 0.04 4.19 11.96
CA VAL A 63 -1.41 4.14 11.72
C VAL A 63 -2.10 4.28 13.07
N GLU A 64 -2.85 5.37 13.26
CA GLU A 64 -3.59 5.63 14.50
C GLU A 64 -4.93 4.90 14.53
N SER A 65 -5.62 4.83 13.38
CA SER A 65 -6.88 4.08 13.21
C SER A 65 -7.00 3.58 11.77
N ILE A 66 -7.60 2.41 11.59
CA ILE A 66 -7.94 1.86 10.27
C ILE A 66 -9.10 2.61 9.61
N ASP A 67 -9.87 3.37 10.39
CA ASP A 67 -11.01 4.12 9.89
C ASP A 67 -10.63 5.20 8.87
N MET A 68 -9.38 5.66 8.90
CA MET A 68 -8.88 6.69 7.98
C MET A 68 -8.70 6.22 6.53
N PHE A 69 -8.68 4.91 6.28
CA PHE A 69 -8.53 4.32 4.94
C PHE A 69 -9.88 4.02 4.32
N GLU A 70 -9.98 4.26 3.01
CA GLU A 70 -11.17 3.94 2.22
C GLU A 70 -10.97 2.62 1.45
N PRO A 71 -12.05 1.86 1.17
CA PRO A 71 -11.97 0.66 0.35
C PRO A 71 -11.28 0.93 -1.00
N GLY A 72 -10.34 0.07 -1.36
CA GLY A 72 -9.53 0.22 -2.57
C GLY A 72 -8.22 1.00 -2.38
N ASP A 73 -8.05 1.70 -1.26
CA ASP A 73 -6.76 2.32 -0.92
C ASP A 73 -5.62 1.29 -0.89
N THR A 74 -4.39 1.78 -1.03
CA THR A 74 -3.19 0.94 -0.95
C THR A 74 -2.31 1.40 0.20
N VAL A 75 -2.00 0.49 1.13
CA VAL A 75 -1.11 0.72 2.26
C VAL A 75 0.16 -0.09 2.10
N LEU A 76 1.29 0.60 2.11
CA LEU A 76 2.63 0.05 1.94
C LEU A 76 3.40 0.17 3.26
N GLY A 77 4.15 -0.86 3.67
CA GLY A 77 5.07 -0.76 4.80
C GLY A 77 5.10 -2.01 5.68
N THR A 78 5.54 -1.84 6.91
CA THR A 78 5.64 -2.92 7.89
C THR A 78 4.64 -2.66 9.01
N LEU A 79 3.44 -3.24 8.90
CA LEU A 79 2.38 -3.09 9.90
C LEU A 79 2.26 -4.34 10.80
N PRO A 80 1.87 -4.16 12.07
CA PRO A 80 1.45 -5.27 12.92
C PRO A 80 0.34 -6.09 12.26
N ILE A 81 0.43 -7.42 12.39
CA ILE A 81 -0.48 -8.35 11.69
C ILE A 81 -1.96 -8.13 12.00
N HIS A 82 -2.30 -7.69 13.21
CA HIS A 82 -3.70 -7.42 13.59
C HIS A 82 -4.30 -6.27 12.78
N LEU A 83 -3.52 -5.23 12.46
CA LEU A 83 -3.95 -4.12 11.60
C LEU A 83 -4.12 -4.58 10.15
N VAL A 84 -3.26 -5.49 9.67
CA VAL A 84 -3.36 -6.03 8.30
C VAL A 84 -4.67 -6.81 8.10
N VAL A 85 -5.12 -7.53 9.13
CA VAL A 85 -6.44 -8.19 9.11
C VAL A 85 -7.55 -7.15 8.93
N GLU A 86 -7.54 -6.09 9.74
CA GLU A 86 -8.55 -5.02 9.68
C GLU A 86 -8.55 -4.30 8.32
N LEU A 87 -7.38 -4.08 7.72
CA LEU A 87 -7.25 -3.56 6.34
C LEU A 87 -7.87 -4.51 5.32
N THR A 88 -7.59 -5.81 5.45
CA THR A 88 -8.11 -6.85 4.54
C THR A 88 -9.64 -6.91 4.62
N GLU A 89 -10.21 -6.86 5.83
CA GLU A 89 -11.67 -6.83 6.06
C GLU A 89 -12.33 -5.58 5.45
N LYS A 90 -11.61 -4.45 5.37
CA LYS A 90 -12.08 -3.19 4.77
C LYS A 90 -11.88 -3.10 3.25
N ASN A 91 -11.39 -4.17 2.59
CA ASN A 91 -11.00 -4.17 1.17
C ASN A 91 -9.92 -3.13 0.84
N VAL A 92 -9.00 -2.88 1.77
CA VAL A 92 -7.81 -2.06 1.54
C VAL A 92 -6.67 -2.97 1.11
N ASN A 93 -5.95 -2.59 0.05
CA ASN A 93 -4.81 -3.36 -0.44
C ASN A 93 -3.60 -3.12 0.46
N TYR A 94 -2.98 -4.20 0.96
CA TYR A 94 -1.76 -4.10 1.76
C TYR A 94 -0.57 -4.74 1.06
N TYR A 95 0.55 -4.01 1.02
CA TYR A 95 1.84 -4.55 0.62
C TYR A 95 2.85 -4.43 1.75
N HIS A 96 3.43 -5.56 2.14
CA HIS A 96 4.48 -5.61 3.12
C HIS A 96 5.81 -5.16 2.52
N PHE A 97 6.50 -4.27 3.22
CA PHE A 97 7.88 -3.94 2.90
C PHE A 97 8.82 -4.97 3.52
N SER A 98 9.29 -5.89 2.69
CA SER A 98 10.15 -7.01 3.05
C SER A 98 11.62 -6.69 2.76
N LEU A 99 12.49 -7.05 3.69
CA LEU A 99 13.95 -6.96 3.56
C LEU A 99 14.56 -8.28 4.00
N ASP A 100 15.47 -8.83 3.21
CA ASP A 100 16.25 -10.00 3.56
C ASP A 100 17.45 -9.58 4.40
N ILE A 101 17.21 -9.30 5.69
CA ILE A 101 18.25 -8.78 6.59
C ILE A 101 19.13 -9.94 7.10
N PRO A 102 20.43 -9.95 6.76
CA PRO A 102 21.38 -10.93 7.29
C PRO A 102 21.48 -10.85 8.81
N SER A 103 21.77 -11.97 9.47
CA SER A 103 21.82 -12.06 10.93
C SER A 103 22.71 -11.00 11.60
N TYR A 104 23.83 -10.65 10.97
CA TYR A 104 24.78 -9.66 11.47
C TYR A 104 24.32 -8.19 11.34
N LEU A 105 23.28 -7.93 10.54
CA LEU A 105 22.67 -6.61 10.35
C LEU A 105 21.34 -6.44 11.10
N ARG A 106 20.79 -7.51 11.68
CA ARG A 106 19.54 -7.44 12.45
C ARG A 106 19.73 -6.59 13.72
N GLY A 107 18.70 -5.83 14.06
CA GLY A 107 18.68 -4.96 15.25
C GLY A 107 19.59 -3.72 15.13
N ARG A 108 20.14 -3.44 13.96
CA ARG A 108 20.92 -2.23 13.67
C ARG A 108 20.11 -1.31 12.76
N GLU A 109 20.36 -0.01 12.87
CA GLU A 109 19.85 0.95 11.89
C GLU A 109 20.62 0.78 10.58
N LEU A 110 19.89 0.51 9.50
CA LEU A 110 20.47 0.25 8.18
C LEU A 110 20.61 1.57 7.40
N SER A 111 21.78 1.80 6.84
CA SER A 111 21.98 2.89 5.87
C SER A 111 21.30 2.59 4.54
N TYR A 112 21.13 3.60 3.69
CA TYR A 112 20.57 3.47 2.35
C TYR A 112 21.23 2.35 1.52
N LEU A 113 22.57 2.28 1.52
CA LEU A 113 23.30 1.25 0.77
C LEU A 113 23.06 -0.16 1.33
N GLN A 114 23.00 -0.29 2.65
CA GLN A 114 22.71 -1.57 3.31
C GLN A 114 21.26 -2.02 3.06
N LEU A 115 20.32 -1.08 2.96
CA LEU A 115 18.94 -1.41 2.59
C LEU A 115 18.85 -2.00 1.17
N ILE A 116 19.60 -1.46 0.21
CA ILE A 116 19.67 -2.01 -1.16
C ILE A 116 20.26 -3.42 -1.14
N GLU A 117 21.32 -3.65 -0.37
CA GLU A 117 21.93 -4.97 -0.21
C GLU A 117 20.95 -6.00 0.40
N CYS A 118 20.01 -5.55 1.21
CA CYS A 118 18.97 -6.40 1.81
C CYS A 118 17.80 -6.72 0.86
N SER A 119 17.93 -6.51 -0.45
CA SER A 119 16.93 -6.92 -1.46
C SER A 119 15.50 -6.47 -1.14
N PRO A 120 15.23 -5.15 -1.12
CA PRO A 120 13.95 -4.59 -0.73
C PRO A 120 12.83 -5.02 -1.68
N ARG A 121 11.71 -5.49 -1.12
CA ARG A 121 10.52 -5.92 -1.86
C ARG A 121 9.25 -5.34 -1.26
N LEU A 122 8.25 -5.10 -2.11
CA LEU A 122 6.87 -4.84 -1.71
C LEU A 122 6.04 -6.04 -2.15
N GLU A 123 5.52 -6.78 -1.18
CA GLU A 123 4.80 -8.05 -1.41
C GLU A 123 3.35 -7.89 -0.96
N LYS A 124 2.39 -8.23 -1.82
CA LYS A 124 0.96 -8.14 -1.45
C LYS A 124 0.63 -9.23 -0.44
N TYR A 125 -0.03 -8.87 0.65
CA TYR A 125 -0.55 -9.82 1.63
C TYR A 125 -2.03 -9.59 1.88
N GLU A 126 -2.76 -10.69 2.00
CA GLU A 126 -4.14 -10.75 2.46
C GLU A 126 -4.16 -11.67 3.68
N VAL A 127 -4.58 -11.15 4.84
CA VAL A 127 -4.49 -11.86 6.12
C VAL A 127 -5.86 -11.96 6.75
N LEU A 128 -6.21 -13.16 7.21
CA LEU A 128 -7.48 -13.44 7.88
C LEU A 128 -7.19 -13.91 9.31
N ARG A 129 -7.98 -13.44 10.27
CA ARG A 129 -7.96 -13.94 11.64
C ARG A 129 -8.74 -15.26 11.70
N SER A 130 -8.07 -16.35 12.09
CA SER A 130 -8.72 -17.65 12.22
C SER A 130 -9.39 -17.87 13.57
N ASP A 131 -8.67 -17.64 14.68
CA ASP A 131 -9.15 -17.86 16.04
C ASP A 131 -8.45 -16.89 17.01
N CYS A 132 -8.92 -16.80 18.26
CA CYS A 132 -8.26 -16.04 19.32
C CYS A 132 -8.39 -16.73 20.69
N ILE A 133 -7.38 -16.54 21.55
CA ILE A 133 -7.42 -16.97 22.96
C ILE A 133 -7.41 -15.70 23.81
N PHE A 134 -8.40 -15.57 24.70
CA PHE A 134 -8.46 -14.46 25.65
C PHE A 134 -7.58 -14.76 26.88
N LEU A 135 -6.61 -13.89 27.14
CA LEU A 135 -5.76 -13.97 28.32
C LEU A 135 -6.49 -13.30 29.49
N ASN A 136 -7.14 -14.09 30.35
CA ASN A 136 -7.68 -13.58 31.62
C ASN A 136 -6.58 -13.57 32.69
N ARG A 137 -6.36 -12.42 33.32
CA ARG A 137 -5.61 -12.35 34.59
C ARG A 137 -6.51 -12.94 35.69
N LYS A 138 -5.97 -13.89 36.46
CA LYS A 138 -6.59 -14.38 37.69
C LYS A 138 -6.70 -13.29 38.73
#